data_AF-A0A661UY26-F1
#
_entry.id   AF-A0A661UY26-F1
#
_cell.length_a   1.000
_cell.length_b   1.000
_cell.length_c   1.000
_cell.angle_alpha   90.00
_cell.angle_beta   90.00
_cell.angle_gamma   90.00
#
_symmetry.space_group_name_H-M   'P 1'
#
loop_
_entity.id
_entity.type
_entity.pdbx_description
1 polymer ?
#
loop_
_entity_poly.entity_id
_entity_poly.type
_entity_poly.pdbx_seq_one_letter_code
_entity_poly.pdbx_strand_id
1 'polypeptide(L)'
;MPLKTAAEYIESLRKLKLDLYLLGEKVENWVDNPIIRPSINAVAMTYKLAHEPRNKELATTGSMLTEKKVNRFNSLFKSTGDMVSKVRLQRELGQRTACCFQRCVGLDGINAVFSTTYEIDQEHGTKYHHRFREWLKYVQQNDLCVQGAMTDAKGNRVVAPSKQ
;
A
#
# COMPACT_ATOMS: atom_id res chain seq x y z
N MET A 1 17.75 -1.47 -2.38
CA MET A 1 17.36 -0.70 -3.59
C MET A 1 15.99 -0.10 -3.33
N PRO A 2 15.75 1.19 -3.67
CA PRO A 2 14.54 1.90 -3.25
C PRO A 2 13.26 1.52 -4.04
N LEU A 3 13.38 0.76 -5.13
CA LEU A 3 12.26 0.34 -5.97
C LEU A 3 12.42 -1.13 -6.35
N LYS A 4 11.47 -1.97 -5.95
CA LYS A 4 11.39 -3.37 -6.37
C LYS A 4 10.85 -3.46 -7.78
N THR A 5 11.33 -4.44 -8.53
CA THR A 5 10.71 -4.92 -9.76
C THR A 5 9.49 -5.78 -9.44
N ALA A 6 8.65 -6.04 -10.45
CA ALA A 6 7.53 -6.97 -10.32
C ALA A 6 7.97 -8.38 -9.87
N ALA A 7 9.10 -8.86 -10.38
CA ALA A 7 9.67 -10.15 -10.02
C ALA A 7 10.13 -10.18 -8.55
N GLU A 8 10.84 -9.14 -8.09
CA GLU A 8 11.26 -9.03 -6.69
C GLU A 8 10.08 -8.91 -5.73
N TYR A 9 9.00 -8.24 -6.13
CA TYR A 9 7.76 -8.22 -5.34
C TYR A 9 7.20 -9.64 -5.19
N ILE A 10 7.00 -10.37 -6.29
CA ILE A 10 6.45 -11.75 -6.25
C ILE A 10 7.35 -12.65 -5.42
N GLU A 11 8.67 -12.55 -5.58
CA GLU A 11 9.63 -13.35 -4.82
C GLU A 11 9.61 -13.00 -3.32
N SER A 12 9.38 -11.74 -2.97
CA SER A 12 9.24 -11.34 -1.56
C SER A 12 8.03 -11.98 -0.88
N LEU A 13 6.97 -12.30 -1.64
CA LEU A 13 5.78 -12.95 -1.11
C LEU A 13 6.06 -14.39 -0.69
N ARG A 14 6.94 -15.10 -1.41
CA ARG A 14 7.31 -16.49 -1.10
C ARG A 14 8.00 -16.64 0.26
N LYS A 15 8.56 -15.55 0.78
CA LYS A 15 9.23 -15.51 2.08
C LYS A 15 8.26 -15.29 3.25
N LEU A 16 7.01 -14.96 2.97
CA LEU A 16 5.99 -14.74 3.99
C LEU A 16 5.42 -16.08 4.47
N LYS A 17 5.44 -16.28 5.79
CA LYS A 17 4.77 -17.39 6.45
C LYS A 17 3.40 -16.92 6.90
N LEU A 18 2.35 -17.39 6.22
CA LEU A 18 0.97 -16.99 6.46
C LEU A 18 0.14 -18.20 6.85
N ASP A 19 -0.76 -18.03 7.81
CA ASP A 19 -1.84 -18.98 8.05
C ASP A 19 -3.01 -18.61 7.12
N LEU A 20 -2.91 -19.07 5.86
CA LEU A 20 -3.91 -18.83 4.83
C LEU A 20 -4.81 -20.05 4.66
N TYR A 21 -6.12 -19.85 4.75
CA TYR A 21 -7.12 -20.88 4.55
C TYR A 21 -8.02 -20.54 3.37
N LEU A 22 -8.26 -21.51 2.48
CA LEU A 22 -9.11 -21.38 1.31
C LEU A 22 -9.92 -22.66 1.14
N LEU A 23 -11.24 -22.53 0.99
CA LEU A 23 -12.16 -23.66 0.80
C LEU A 23 -12.04 -24.75 1.88
N GLY A 24 -11.76 -24.34 3.12
CA GLY A 24 -11.65 -25.25 4.28
C GLY A 24 -10.25 -25.85 4.48
N GLU A 25 -9.29 -25.58 3.60
CA GLU A 25 -7.94 -26.15 3.67
C GLU A 25 -6.87 -25.07 3.87
N LYS A 26 -5.77 -25.44 4.55
CA LYS A 26 -4.59 -24.58 4.67
C LYS A 26 -3.83 -24.57 3.34
N VAL A 27 -3.51 -23.38 2.83
CA VAL A 27 -2.79 -23.20 1.57
C VAL A 27 -1.33 -22.89 1.85
N GLU A 28 -0.44 -23.86 1.57
CA GLU A 28 1.00 -23.70 1.78
C GLU A 28 1.65 -22.85 0.66
N ASN A 29 1.52 -23.26 -0.62
CA ASN A 29 2.04 -22.47 -1.75
C ASN A 29 0.97 -21.53 -2.32
N TRP A 30 0.70 -20.46 -1.59
CA TRP A 30 -0.33 -19.48 -1.98
C TRP A 30 0.09 -18.57 -3.16
N VAL A 31 1.40 -18.39 -3.40
CA VAL A 31 1.90 -17.51 -4.48
C VAL A 31 1.65 -18.10 -5.87
N ASP A 32 1.71 -19.41 -6.01
CA ASP A 32 1.40 -20.11 -7.28
C ASP A 32 -0.03 -20.69 -7.31
N ASN A 33 -0.82 -20.49 -6.24
CA ASN A 33 -2.21 -20.92 -6.23
C ASN A 33 -3.00 -20.20 -7.34
N PRO A 34 -3.71 -20.93 -8.23
CA PRO A 34 -4.34 -20.34 -9.41
C PRO A 34 -5.49 -19.38 -9.09
N ILE A 35 -6.13 -19.51 -7.93
CA ILE A 35 -7.17 -18.57 -7.46
C ILE A 35 -6.53 -17.26 -6.99
N ILE A 36 -5.37 -17.34 -6.33
CA ILE A 36 -4.73 -16.19 -5.69
C ILE A 36 -3.82 -15.43 -6.68
N ARG A 37 -3.10 -16.14 -7.55
CA ARG A 37 -2.08 -15.57 -8.45
C ARG A 37 -2.57 -14.39 -9.31
N PRO A 38 -3.80 -14.36 -9.84
CA PRO A 38 -4.28 -13.18 -10.58
C PRO A 38 -4.23 -11.89 -9.75
N SER A 39 -4.58 -11.95 -8.46
CA SER A 39 -4.53 -10.80 -7.56
C SER A 39 -3.09 -10.31 -7.34
N ILE A 40 -2.13 -11.24 -7.21
CA ILE A 40 -0.70 -10.94 -7.09
C ILE A 40 -0.17 -10.26 -8.35
N ASN A 41 -0.56 -10.76 -9.53
CA ASN A 41 -0.15 -10.17 -10.81
C ASN A 41 -0.65 -8.72 -10.96
N ALA A 42 -1.86 -8.41 -10.47
CA ALA A 42 -2.40 -7.05 -10.48
C ALA A 42 -1.57 -6.10 -9.61
N VAL A 43 -1.15 -6.52 -8.41
CA VAL A 43 -0.25 -5.72 -7.56
C VAL A 43 1.14 -5.58 -8.19
N ALA A 44 1.66 -6.66 -8.78
CA ALA A 44 2.95 -6.67 -9.46
C ALA A 44 3.02 -5.63 -10.59
N MET A 45 1.89 -5.31 -11.24
CA MET A 45 1.81 -4.23 -12.23
C MET A 45 2.19 -2.86 -11.64
N THR A 46 1.86 -2.60 -10.37
CA THR A 46 2.24 -1.33 -9.69
C THR A 46 3.76 -1.17 -9.54
N TYR A 47 4.47 -2.29 -9.43
CA TYR A 47 5.93 -2.31 -9.42
C TYR A 47 6.48 -2.20 -10.85
N LYS A 48 5.88 -2.92 -11.81
CA LYS A 48 6.29 -2.86 -13.22
C LYS A 48 6.24 -1.44 -13.79
N LEU A 49 5.13 -0.71 -13.58
CA LEU A 49 4.97 0.66 -14.10
C LEU A 49 6.02 1.64 -13.54
N ALA A 50 6.56 1.40 -12.35
CA ALA A 50 7.62 2.22 -11.75
C ALA A 50 8.96 2.12 -12.51
N HIS A 51 9.15 1.08 -13.32
CA HIS A 51 10.35 0.87 -14.14
C HIS A 51 10.12 1.13 -15.63
N GLU A 52 8.86 1.24 -16.08
CA GLU A 52 8.55 1.55 -17.48
C GLU A 52 8.90 3.01 -17.82
N PRO A 53 9.73 3.29 -18.84
CA PRO A 53 10.19 4.66 -19.13
C PRO A 53 9.06 5.68 -19.29
N ARG A 54 7.95 5.28 -19.93
CA ARG A 54 6.79 6.15 -20.18
C ARG A 54 5.98 6.47 -18.92
N ASN A 55 6.02 5.58 -17.93
CA ASN A 55 5.21 5.66 -16.72
C ASN A 55 6.04 5.99 -15.46
N LYS A 56 7.37 5.98 -15.54
CA LYS A 56 8.28 6.13 -14.41
C LYS A 56 8.00 7.39 -13.59
N GLU A 57 7.87 8.57 -14.22
CA GLU A 57 7.60 9.82 -13.50
C GLU A 57 6.17 9.87 -12.92
N LEU A 58 5.23 9.15 -13.52
CA LEU A 58 3.88 9.02 -12.98
C LEU A 58 3.83 8.06 -11.79
N ALA A 59 4.54 6.93 -11.86
CA ALA A 59 4.52 5.86 -10.87
C ALA A 59 5.50 6.06 -9.70
N THR A 60 6.40 7.05 -9.79
CA THR A 60 7.38 7.36 -8.73
C THR A 60 7.38 8.84 -8.38
N THR A 61 7.91 9.18 -7.21
CA THR A 61 8.08 10.57 -6.75
C THR A 61 9.21 10.67 -5.72
N GLY A 62 9.66 11.88 -5.39
CA GLY A 62 10.64 12.11 -4.34
C GLY A 62 9.98 12.11 -2.95
N SER A 63 10.52 11.34 -2.00
CA SER A 63 10.01 11.30 -0.63
C SER A 63 10.20 12.63 0.12
N MET A 64 9.22 13.05 0.93
CA MET A 64 9.40 14.15 1.91
C MET A 64 10.26 13.76 3.11
N LEU A 65 10.39 12.47 3.39
CA LEU A 65 11.06 11.98 4.61
C LEU A 65 12.52 11.61 4.37
N THR A 66 12.89 11.28 3.13
CA THR A 66 14.22 10.75 2.81
C THR A 66 14.82 11.35 1.54
N GLU A 67 14.08 12.17 0.79
CA GLU A 67 14.46 12.75 -0.52
C GLU A 67 14.77 11.73 -1.64
N LYS A 68 14.83 10.43 -1.30
CA LYS A 68 15.01 9.34 -2.24
C LYS A 68 13.76 9.17 -3.11
N LYS A 69 13.97 8.67 -4.33
CA LYS A 69 12.90 8.29 -5.25
C LYS A 69 12.19 7.05 -4.69
N VAL A 70 10.87 7.11 -4.57
CA VAL A 70 10.01 6.05 -4.01
C VAL A 70 8.85 5.76 -4.96
N ASN A 71 8.23 4.59 -4.81
CA ASN A 71 6.98 4.31 -5.49
C ASN A 71 5.90 5.27 -4.98
N ARG A 72 5.11 5.86 -5.89
CA ARG A 72 4.09 6.86 -5.54
C ARG A 72 3.06 6.30 -4.55
N PHE A 73 2.80 4.99 -4.56
CA PHE A 73 1.92 4.34 -3.58
C PHE A 73 2.43 4.39 -2.13
N ASN A 74 3.72 4.69 -1.91
CA ASN A 74 4.33 4.79 -0.58
C ASN A 74 4.69 6.26 -0.24
N SER A 75 4.15 7.23 -0.98
CA SER A 75 4.49 8.64 -0.86
C SER A 75 3.46 9.46 -0.08
N LEU A 76 3.93 10.56 0.52
CA LEU A 76 3.08 11.60 1.08
C LEU A 76 2.81 12.67 0.01
N PHE A 77 1.56 13.13 -0.10
CA PHE A 77 1.20 14.20 -1.02
C PHE A 77 1.72 15.54 -0.52
N LYS A 78 2.37 16.30 -1.41
CA LYS A 78 2.93 17.63 -1.09
C LYS A 78 2.15 18.76 -1.75
N SER A 79 1.28 18.42 -2.70
CA SER A 79 0.57 19.37 -3.55
C SER A 79 -0.70 18.77 -4.15
N THR A 80 -1.57 19.63 -4.68
CA THR A 80 -2.70 19.22 -5.53
C THR A 80 -2.24 18.46 -6.77
N GLY A 81 -1.06 18.77 -7.30
CA GLY A 81 -0.45 18.04 -8.41
C GLY A 81 -0.16 16.56 -8.10
N ASP A 82 0.22 16.24 -6.86
CA ASP A 82 0.39 14.84 -6.44
C ASP A 82 -0.95 14.09 -6.39
N MET A 83 -2.02 14.75 -5.97
CA MET A 83 -3.37 14.18 -5.96
C MET A 83 -3.87 13.91 -7.39
N VAL A 84 -3.63 14.83 -8.32
CA VAL A 84 -3.91 14.59 -9.75
C VAL A 84 -3.08 13.43 -10.30
N SER A 85 -1.81 13.34 -9.92
CA SER A 85 -0.92 12.25 -10.32
C SER A 85 -1.38 10.89 -9.79
N LYS A 86 -1.91 10.82 -8.55
CA LYS A 86 -2.57 9.62 -8.01
C LYS A 86 -3.69 9.16 -8.93
N VAL A 87 -4.62 10.04 -9.29
CA VAL A 87 -5.77 9.69 -10.15
C VAL A 87 -5.32 9.21 -11.52
N ARG A 88 -4.34 9.89 -12.15
CA ARG A 88 -3.77 9.49 -13.44
C ARG A 88 -3.10 8.12 -13.36
N LEU A 89 -2.31 7.85 -12.32
CA LEU A 89 -1.67 6.56 -12.10
C LEU A 89 -2.70 5.44 -11.89
N GLN A 90 -3.75 5.70 -11.12
CA GLN A 90 -4.84 4.75 -10.90
C GLN A 90 -5.60 4.43 -12.19
N ARG A 91 -5.83 5.44 -13.05
CA ARG A 91 -6.44 5.24 -14.37
C ARG A 91 -5.57 4.39 -15.28
N GLU A 92 -4.28 4.67 -15.37
CA GLU A 92 -3.32 3.86 -16.14
C GLU A 92 -3.34 2.41 -15.67
N LEU A 93 -3.25 2.16 -14.35
CA LEU A 93 -3.33 0.81 -13.81
C LEU A 93 -4.65 0.12 -14.12
N GLY A 94 -5.78 0.83 -14.01
CA GLY A 94 -7.08 0.31 -14.40
C GLY A 94 -7.14 -0.14 -15.87
N GLN A 95 -6.53 0.63 -16.78
CA GLN A 95 -6.43 0.25 -18.19
C GLN A 95 -5.53 -0.97 -18.42
N ARG A 96 -4.52 -1.18 -17.58
CA ARG A 96 -3.57 -2.30 -17.68
C ARG A 96 -4.10 -3.61 -17.09
N THR A 97 -4.89 -3.52 -16.02
CA THR A 97 -5.30 -4.70 -15.24
C THR A 97 -6.77 -5.04 -15.38
N ALA A 98 -7.64 -4.07 -15.73
CA ALA A 98 -9.09 -4.21 -15.72
C ALA A 98 -9.64 -4.79 -14.39
N CYS A 99 -8.93 -4.60 -13.28
CA CYS A 99 -9.26 -5.14 -11.97
C CYS A 99 -8.67 -4.28 -10.83
N CYS A 100 -8.99 -4.62 -9.57
CA CYS A 100 -8.36 -3.99 -8.42
C CYS A 100 -6.88 -4.39 -8.29
N PHE A 101 -5.99 -3.40 -8.29
CA PHE A 101 -4.55 -3.53 -8.07
C PHE A 101 -4.11 -3.26 -6.63
N GLN A 102 -5.07 -3.10 -5.71
CA GLN A 102 -5.00 -3.20 -4.24
C GLN A 102 -4.13 -2.18 -3.48
N ARG A 103 -3.06 -1.65 -4.07
CA ARG A 103 -2.08 -0.81 -3.37
C ARG A 103 -2.58 0.61 -3.02
N CYS A 104 -3.73 1.01 -3.54
CA CYS A 104 -4.32 2.33 -3.30
C CYS A 104 -4.78 2.54 -1.84
N VAL A 105 -5.26 1.50 -1.15
CA VAL A 105 -5.68 1.65 0.25
C VAL A 105 -4.52 1.97 1.18
N GLY A 106 -3.34 1.43 0.90
CA GLY A 106 -2.11 1.75 1.62
C GLY A 106 -1.70 3.21 1.42
N LEU A 107 -1.73 3.71 0.17
CA LEU A 107 -1.44 5.11 -0.13
C LEU A 107 -2.35 6.08 0.64
N ASP A 108 -3.65 5.81 0.61
CA ASP A 108 -4.64 6.69 1.25
C ASP A 108 -4.55 6.61 2.78
N GLY A 109 -4.38 5.41 3.32
CA GLY A 109 -4.13 5.20 4.75
C GLY A 109 -2.86 5.89 5.24
N ILE A 110 -1.76 5.80 4.48
CA ILE A 110 -0.50 6.48 4.81
C ILE A 110 -0.71 7.99 4.96
N ASN A 111 -1.42 8.61 4.00
CA ASN A 111 -1.62 10.06 4.02
C ASN A 111 -2.59 10.50 5.13
N ALA A 112 -3.66 9.74 5.38
CA ALA A 112 -4.61 10.03 6.46
C ALA A 112 -3.98 9.88 7.86
N VAL A 113 -3.21 8.80 8.09
CA VAL A 113 -2.55 8.55 9.37
C VAL A 113 -1.43 9.58 9.62
N PHE A 114 -0.73 10.03 8.57
CA PHE A 114 0.31 11.04 8.70
C PHE A 114 -0.21 12.34 9.32
N SER A 115 -1.32 12.90 8.81
CA SER A 115 -1.90 14.12 9.37
C SER A 115 -2.55 13.88 10.74
N THR A 116 -3.31 12.78 10.87
CA THR A 116 -4.05 12.47 12.10
C THR A 116 -3.11 12.29 13.29
N THR A 117 -2.01 11.56 13.13
CA THR A 117 -1.04 11.34 14.22
C THR A 117 -0.34 12.63 14.65
N TYR A 118 -0.17 13.59 13.74
CA TYR A 118 0.42 14.89 14.07
C TYR A 118 -0.48 15.67 15.03
N GLU A 119 -1.77 15.77 14.72
CA GLU A 119 -2.74 16.50 15.55
C GLU A 119 -2.97 15.83 16.90
N ILE A 120 -2.99 14.48 16.95
CA ILE A 120 -3.06 13.74 18.21
C ILE A 120 -1.85 14.07 19.10
N ASP A 121 -0.64 14.10 18.53
CA ASP A 121 0.58 14.43 19.30
C ASP A 121 0.56 15.89 19.80
N GLN A 122 -0.02 16.82 19.05
CA GLN A 122 -0.17 18.22 19.49
C GLN A 122 -1.08 18.35 20.72
N GLU A 123 -2.20 17.63 20.74
CA GLU A 123 -3.17 17.70 21.84
C GLU A 123 -2.71 16.91 23.07
N HIS A 124 -2.15 15.71 22.86
CA HIS A 124 -1.92 14.75 23.94
C HIS A 124 -0.45 14.59 24.35
N GLY A 125 0.49 15.29 23.70
CA GLY A 125 1.93 15.17 23.99
C GLY A 125 2.50 13.77 23.72
N THR A 126 1.83 12.99 22.87
CA THR A 126 2.26 11.65 22.48
C THR A 126 3.39 11.69 21.44
N LYS A 127 3.82 10.52 20.95
CA LYS A 127 4.90 10.38 19.95
C LYS A 127 4.47 9.52 18.75
N TYR A 128 3.18 9.49 18.44
CA TYR A 128 2.65 8.68 17.36
C TYR A 128 3.16 9.13 15.99
N HIS A 129 3.23 10.44 15.75
CA HIS A 129 3.70 10.98 14.48
C HIS A 129 5.17 10.63 14.21
N HIS A 130 6.01 10.70 15.25
CA HIS A 130 7.41 10.25 15.15
C HIS A 130 7.50 8.77 14.79
N ARG A 131 6.78 7.90 15.51
CA ARG A 131 6.75 6.45 15.23
C ARG A 131 6.26 6.15 13.82
N PHE A 132 5.20 6.84 13.38
CA PHE A 132 4.66 6.69 12.04
C PHE A 132 5.67 7.10 10.96
N ARG A 133 6.40 8.21 11.16
CA ARG A 133 7.44 8.65 10.22
C ARG A 133 8.58 7.65 10.10
N GLU A 134 9.05 7.07 11.20
CA GLU A 134 10.10 6.04 11.16
C GLU A 134 9.61 4.76 10.48
N TRP A 135 8.38 4.34 10.75
CA TRP A 135 7.75 3.23 10.03
C TRP A 135 7.62 3.50 8.52
N LEU A 136 7.19 4.70 8.12
CA LEU A 136 7.04 5.05 6.71
C LEU A 136 8.39 5.12 5.99
N LYS A 137 9.46 5.58 6.66
CA LYS A 137 10.83 5.50 6.12
C LYS A 137 11.21 4.05 5.83
N TYR A 138 10.92 3.11 6.74
CA TYR A 138 11.16 1.69 6.52
C TYR A 138 10.35 1.15 5.32
N VAL A 139 9.06 1.48 5.22
CA VAL A 139 8.20 1.10 4.09
C VAL A 139 8.75 1.62 2.76
N GLN A 140 9.19 2.87 2.72
CA GLN A 140 9.75 3.52 1.54
C GLN A 140 11.09 2.90 1.12
N GLN A 141 11.99 2.64 2.07
CA GLN A 141 13.30 2.06 1.81
C GLN A 141 13.22 0.62 1.27
N ASN A 142 12.17 -0.11 1.63
CA ASN A 142 11.96 -1.51 1.25
C ASN A 142 10.89 -1.68 0.17
N ASP A 143 10.30 -0.59 -0.35
CA ASP A 143 9.22 -0.60 -1.34
C ASP A 143 8.10 -1.61 -1.02
N LEU A 144 7.63 -1.59 0.23
CA LEU A 144 6.62 -2.54 0.72
C LEU A 144 5.23 -2.23 0.14
N CYS A 145 4.42 -3.27 -0.03
CA CYS A 145 2.99 -3.14 -0.28
C CYS A 145 2.27 -3.06 1.08
N VAL A 146 1.59 -1.95 1.34
CA VAL A 146 0.89 -1.72 2.62
C VAL A 146 -0.61 -1.96 2.41
N GLN A 147 -1.20 -2.78 3.27
CA GLN A 147 -2.63 -3.02 3.30
C GLN A 147 -3.31 -2.12 4.35
N GLY A 148 -4.40 -1.47 3.95
CA GLY A 148 -5.31 -0.79 4.88
C GLY A 148 -6.39 -1.76 5.36
N ALA A 149 -6.51 -1.95 6.66
CA ALA A 149 -7.54 -2.78 7.29
C ALA A 149 -8.33 -1.93 8.29
N MET A 150 -9.52 -1.48 7.88
CA MET A 150 -10.36 -0.57 8.67
C MET A 150 -11.73 -1.16 9.01
N THR A 151 -12.33 -1.94 8.10
CA THR A 151 -13.70 -2.44 8.27
C THR A 151 -13.72 -3.70 9.15
N ASP A 152 -14.29 -3.59 10.34
CA ASP A 152 -14.57 -4.74 11.23
C ASP A 152 -15.74 -5.61 10.72
N ALA A 153 -15.98 -6.76 11.38
CA ALA A 153 -17.14 -7.63 11.09
C ALA A 153 -18.51 -7.00 11.45
N LYS A 154 -18.51 -6.01 12.35
CA LYS A 154 -19.62 -5.13 12.78
C LYS A 154 -20.87 -5.72 13.47
N GLY A 155 -21.08 -7.05 13.51
CA GLY A 155 -22.16 -7.66 14.31
C GLY A 155 -23.56 -7.06 14.12
N ASN A 156 -24.24 -6.66 15.19
CA ASN A 156 -25.48 -5.90 15.08
C ASN A 156 -25.18 -4.47 14.57
N ARG A 157 -25.60 -4.16 13.34
CA ARG A 157 -25.29 -2.88 12.67
C ARG A 157 -26.01 -1.67 13.28
N VAL A 158 -26.97 -1.88 14.18
CA VAL A 158 -27.79 -0.82 14.79
C VAL A 158 -27.16 -0.28 16.08
N VAL A 159 -26.18 -0.99 16.65
CA VAL A 159 -25.58 -0.63 17.93
C VAL A 159 -24.12 -0.22 17.79
N ALA A 160 -23.66 0.60 18.73
CA ALA A 160 -22.25 0.97 18.83
C ALA A 160 -21.37 -0.26 19.16
N PRO A 161 -20.04 -0.21 18.90
CA PRO A 161 -19.13 -1.32 19.23
C PRO A 161 -19.20 -1.79 20.70
N SER A 162 -19.42 -0.89 21.65
CA SER A 162 -19.53 -1.21 23.09
C SER A 162 -20.84 -1.89 23.49
N LYS A 163 -21.76 -2.09 22.53
CA LYS A 163 -23.10 -2.67 22.73
C LYS A 163 -23.37 -3.86 21.81
N GLN A 164 -22.34 -4.40 21.16
CA GLN A 164 -22.44 -5.56 20.27
C GLN A 164 -22.85 -6.83 21.01
#